data_AF-A0ABD0W3V2-F1
#
_entry.id   AF-A0ABD0W3V2-F1
#
_cell.length_a   1.000
_cell.length_b   1.000
_cell.length_c   1.000
_cell.angle_alpha   90.00
_cell.angle_beta   90.00
_cell.angle_gamma   90.00
#
_symmetry.space_group_name_H-M   'P 1'
#
loop_
_entity.id
_entity.type
_entity.pdbx_description
1 polymer ?
#
loop_
_entity_poly.entity_id
_entity_poly.type
_entity_poly.pdbx_seq_one_letter_code
_entity_poly.pdbx_strand_id
1 'polypeptide(L)'
;MDEQGYYSNSMIKDTSSGANRKTNTQSGQNLPQSNDANNQPNANANPPVNSNINPQQPVHSDGFTMITPVESRRNKLKSMAQKEEEDLQRWKELNRPGPIKMAPAMIGGSVSLDEARARQQVELRHSKLQKKLRKEEMDRQQRQSEEDLYERMKAKQRKEAERLEERRKEEERQRREKHQQEHIRATQQFLKQIERSSTAPVASTSTSNTPPWVKGQQYREGRRQEENTELQTKKAEQRIKSEILEEKNENQEEEMKRELKRGRLAFLDRLQGGATGVSVEQSEAQHPPVDVEENSRDRQTHGSIHTSSPQDPFTPAEPEPAHNISDCKEGNGSDLEWVVMKLQNRFSWYERASLEDIVTQCNGDYQQAYNLLV
;
A
#
# COMPACT_ATOMS: atom_id res chain seq x y z
N MET A 1 29.42 -29.77 -45.99
CA MET A 1 30.63 -29.47 -45.23
C MET A 1 30.24 -28.73 -43.97
N ASP A 2 30.02 -29.35 -42.81
CA ASP A 2 30.00 -30.78 -42.39
C ASP A 2 28.98 -30.88 -41.21
N GLU A 3 28.16 -31.93 -41.05
CA GLU A 3 28.46 -33.17 -40.29
C GLU A 3 28.85 -32.88 -38.81
N GLN A 4 28.28 -33.44 -37.73
CA GLN A 4 27.39 -34.59 -37.40
C GLN A 4 26.48 -34.12 -36.21
N GLY A 5 25.34 -34.68 -35.77
CA GLY A 5 24.86 -36.07 -35.69
C GLY A 5 24.99 -36.60 -34.24
N TYR A 6 23.88 -36.86 -33.52
CA TYR A 6 23.63 -38.05 -32.67
C TYR A 6 22.31 -37.99 -31.85
N TYR A 7 21.67 -39.16 -31.75
CA TYR A 7 20.43 -39.54 -31.04
C TYR A 7 20.47 -39.28 -29.50
N SER A 8 19.36 -39.24 -28.74
CA SER A 8 18.29 -40.26 -28.71
C SER A 8 17.01 -39.89 -27.93
N ASN A 9 15.97 -40.71 -28.09
CA ASN A 9 14.66 -40.63 -27.45
C ASN A 9 14.64 -41.13 -25.99
N SER A 10 13.74 -40.58 -25.17
CA SER A 10 12.97 -41.37 -24.20
C SER A 10 11.53 -40.87 -24.15
N MET A 11 10.58 -41.76 -24.44
CA MET A 11 9.20 -41.41 -24.80
C MET A 11 8.20 -42.03 -23.81
N ILE A 12 7.38 -41.17 -23.19
CA ILE A 12 6.01 -41.42 -22.69
C ILE A 12 5.81 -42.48 -21.59
N LYS A 13 5.10 -42.09 -20.51
CA LYS A 13 3.78 -42.67 -20.15
C LYS A 13 3.07 -41.86 -19.07
N ASP A 14 2.06 -41.12 -19.52
CA ASP A 14 0.94 -40.68 -18.68
C ASP A 14 0.13 -41.90 -18.21
N THR A 15 -0.32 -41.87 -16.96
CA THR A 15 -1.54 -42.57 -16.55
C THR A 15 -2.34 -41.67 -15.60
N SER A 16 -3.56 -41.36 -16.02
CA SER A 16 -4.56 -40.62 -15.25
C SER A 16 -5.26 -41.50 -14.20
N SER A 17 -6.08 -40.84 -13.36
CA SER A 17 -6.90 -41.35 -12.24
C SER A 17 -6.25 -41.09 -10.86
N GLY A 18 -6.95 -40.55 -9.85
CA GLY A 18 -8.36 -40.14 -9.79
C GLY A 18 -8.89 -40.19 -8.35
N ALA A 19 -10.01 -39.49 -8.09
CA ALA A 19 -10.84 -39.53 -6.88
C ALA A 19 -10.34 -38.80 -5.60
N ASN A 20 -11.14 -37.79 -5.22
CA ASN A 20 -11.24 -37.18 -3.89
C ASN A 20 -11.61 -38.18 -2.78
N ARG A 21 -11.29 -37.86 -1.51
CA ARG A 21 -12.31 -37.55 -0.48
C ARG A 21 -11.73 -37.02 0.84
N LYS A 22 -12.37 -35.97 1.36
CA LYS A 22 -12.32 -35.54 2.78
C LYS A 22 -13.38 -36.32 3.57
N THR A 23 -13.13 -36.62 4.85
CA THR A 23 -14.19 -36.57 5.89
C THR A 23 -13.60 -36.21 7.25
N ASN A 24 -14.25 -35.27 7.91
CA ASN A 24 -14.07 -34.87 9.31
C ASN A 24 -14.91 -35.80 10.21
N THR A 25 -14.51 -35.99 11.47
CA THR A 25 -15.28 -36.75 12.46
C THR A 25 -15.26 -36.05 13.81
N GLN A 26 -16.43 -35.59 14.26
CA GLN A 26 -16.64 -35.13 15.63
C GLN A 26 -17.91 -35.81 16.16
N SER A 27 -17.81 -36.49 17.29
CA SER A 27 -18.89 -37.25 17.91
C SER A 27 -19.21 -36.66 19.27
N GLY A 28 -20.48 -36.34 19.50
CA GLY A 28 -21.00 -36.06 20.84
C GLY A 28 -21.43 -37.36 21.53
N GLN A 29 -21.22 -37.43 22.83
CA GLN A 29 -21.80 -38.45 23.70
C GLN A 29 -23.11 -37.93 24.31
N ASN A 30 -24.08 -38.82 24.57
CA ASN A 30 -24.52 -39.09 25.95
C ASN A 30 -25.48 -40.31 26.05
N LEU A 31 -25.57 -40.80 27.29
CA LEU A 31 -26.31 -41.96 27.84
C LEU A 31 -27.86 -41.78 27.81
N PRO A 32 -28.76 -42.73 28.26
CA PRO A 32 -28.53 -43.70 29.36
C PRO A 32 -29.24 -45.09 29.35
N GLN A 33 -28.81 -45.88 30.37
CA GLN A 33 -29.58 -46.80 31.24
C GLN A 33 -30.17 -48.15 30.75
N SER A 34 -29.99 -49.12 31.64
CA SER A 34 -30.43 -50.51 31.64
C SER A 34 -31.55 -50.77 32.65
N ASN A 35 -32.32 -51.85 32.45
CA ASN A 35 -33.09 -52.53 33.50
C ASN A 35 -33.05 -54.05 33.23
N ASP A 36 -32.82 -54.84 34.29
CA ASP A 36 -32.75 -56.31 34.25
C ASP A 36 -34.12 -56.98 34.45
N ALA A 37 -34.28 -58.23 33.97
CA ALA A 37 -34.91 -59.33 34.75
C ALA A 37 -34.91 -60.71 34.04
N ASN A 38 -34.62 -61.76 34.84
CA ASN A 38 -35.09 -63.16 34.78
C ASN A 38 -34.53 -64.20 33.76
N ASN A 39 -33.75 -65.16 34.30
CA ASN A 39 -34.06 -66.61 34.49
C ASN A 39 -34.98 -67.33 33.47
N GLN A 40 -34.76 -68.60 33.09
CA GLN A 40 -33.70 -69.62 33.34
C GLN A 40 -33.84 -70.74 32.25
N PRO A 41 -32.89 -71.70 32.10
CA PRO A 41 -32.78 -72.57 30.91
C PRO A 41 -33.40 -73.97 31.07
N ASN A 42 -33.54 -74.73 29.96
CA ASN A 42 -33.37 -76.19 30.03
C ASN A 42 -32.92 -76.90 28.72
N ALA A 43 -31.97 -77.83 28.89
CA ALA A 43 -31.72 -79.11 28.20
C ALA A 43 -31.84 -79.30 26.65
N ASN A 44 -30.66 -79.63 26.08
CA ASN A 44 -30.35 -80.91 25.39
C ASN A 44 -30.73 -81.13 23.90
N ALA A 45 -29.74 -81.00 23.01
CA ALA A 45 -29.56 -81.86 21.82
C ALA A 45 -28.11 -81.77 21.28
N ASN A 46 -27.59 -82.86 20.70
CA ASN A 46 -26.22 -82.97 20.15
C ASN A 46 -26.15 -82.59 18.64
N PRO A 47 -24.94 -82.42 18.04
CA PRO A 47 -24.73 -81.56 16.87
C PRO A 47 -24.98 -82.26 15.51
N PRO A 48 -25.08 -81.49 14.40
CA PRO A 48 -23.88 -81.07 13.65
C PRO A 48 -23.83 -79.52 13.54
N VAL A 49 -22.69 -78.88 13.24
CA VAL A 49 -22.05 -78.82 11.92
C VAL A 49 -20.57 -78.49 12.08
N ASN A 50 -19.70 -79.26 11.42
CA ASN A 50 -18.32 -78.85 11.18
C ASN A 50 -18.26 -78.07 9.86
N SER A 51 -18.29 -76.73 9.94
CA SER A 51 -17.93 -75.85 8.83
C SER A 51 -17.35 -74.53 9.32
N ASN A 52 -16.13 -74.62 9.84
CA ASN A 52 -15.05 -73.62 9.68
C ASN A 52 -15.52 -72.16 9.46
N ILE A 53 -15.96 -71.49 10.54
CA ILE A 53 -16.48 -70.12 10.45
C ILE A 53 -15.34 -69.12 10.59
N ASN A 54 -15.01 -68.48 9.47
CA ASN A 54 -14.13 -67.32 9.35
C ASN A 54 -14.60 -66.21 10.33
N PRO A 55 -13.73 -65.61 11.20
CA PRO A 55 -14.16 -64.75 12.31
C PRO A 55 -14.56 -63.32 11.87
N GLN A 56 -15.21 -63.20 10.72
CA GLN A 56 -15.37 -61.94 10.00
C GLN A 56 -16.68 -61.83 9.20
N GLN A 57 -17.74 -62.52 9.64
CA GLN A 57 -19.10 -62.24 9.19
C GLN A 57 -19.80 -61.32 10.20
N PRO A 58 -20.34 -60.16 9.77
CA PRO A 58 -21.13 -59.31 10.65
C PRO A 58 -22.39 -60.04 11.10
N VAL A 59 -22.67 -60.05 12.40
CA VAL A 59 -23.90 -60.65 12.93
C VAL A 59 -24.98 -59.58 12.87
N HIS A 60 -26.01 -59.80 12.04
CA HIS A 60 -27.13 -58.87 11.89
C HIS A 60 -28.24 -59.25 12.86
N SER A 61 -28.67 -58.30 13.69
CA SER A 61 -29.74 -58.46 14.68
C SER A 61 -30.68 -57.26 14.59
N ASP A 62 -31.97 -57.56 14.48
CA ASP A 62 -33.09 -56.66 14.14
C ASP A 62 -32.79 -55.14 14.21
N GLY A 63 -32.42 -54.56 13.07
CA GLY A 63 -32.12 -53.13 12.91
C GLY A 63 -30.63 -52.71 12.98
N PHE A 64 -29.71 -53.55 13.45
CA PHE A 64 -28.28 -53.21 13.53
C PHE A 64 -27.31 -54.35 13.18
N THR A 65 -26.05 -53.99 12.94
CA THR A 65 -24.98 -54.91 12.55
C THR A 65 -23.90 -54.96 13.62
N MET A 66 -23.75 -56.10 14.29
CA MET A 66 -22.65 -56.35 15.22
C MET A 66 -21.39 -56.77 14.46
N ILE A 67 -20.38 -55.90 14.49
CA ILE A 67 -19.02 -56.21 14.01
C ILE A 67 -18.17 -56.55 15.25
N THR A 68 -17.64 -57.76 15.31
CA THR A 68 -16.76 -58.19 16.40
C THR A 68 -15.41 -57.45 16.35
N PRO A 69 -14.88 -56.99 17.49
CA PRO A 69 -13.56 -56.38 17.53
C PRO A 69 -12.47 -57.35 17.05
N VAL A 70 -11.62 -56.90 16.12
CA VAL A 70 -10.45 -57.68 15.71
C VAL A 70 -9.45 -57.74 16.87
N GLU A 71 -9.39 -58.87 17.58
CA GLU A 71 -8.64 -59.01 18.83
C GLU A 71 -7.14 -58.67 18.70
N SER A 72 -6.50 -58.93 17.55
CA SER A 72 -5.11 -58.50 17.30
C SER A 72 -4.95 -56.97 17.27
N ARG A 73 -5.88 -56.25 16.61
CA ARG A 73 -5.94 -54.79 16.60
C ARG A 73 -6.25 -54.24 18.00
N ARG A 74 -7.19 -54.88 18.72
CA ARG A 74 -7.57 -54.53 20.09
C ARG A 74 -6.42 -54.67 21.08
N ASN A 75 -5.67 -55.77 21.01
CA ASN A 75 -4.51 -56.00 21.88
C ASN A 75 -3.34 -55.07 21.55
N LYS A 76 -3.12 -54.74 20.25
CA LYS A 76 -2.18 -53.69 19.86
C LYS A 76 -2.58 -52.32 20.43
N LEU A 77 -3.86 -51.94 20.34
CA LEU A 77 -4.37 -50.69 20.91
C LEU A 77 -4.20 -50.64 22.44
N LYS A 78 -4.50 -51.72 23.17
CA LYS A 78 -4.26 -51.81 24.62
C LYS A 78 -2.79 -51.64 24.98
N SER A 79 -1.89 -52.33 24.25
CA SER A 79 -0.44 -52.25 24.48
C SER A 79 0.13 -50.86 24.16
N MET A 80 -0.37 -50.19 23.12
CA MET A 80 -0.01 -48.80 22.82
C MET A 80 -0.52 -47.85 23.92
N ALA A 81 -1.79 -47.95 24.32
CA ALA A 81 -2.36 -47.10 25.35
C ALA A 81 -1.63 -47.22 26.70
N GLN A 82 -1.28 -48.44 27.11
CA GLN A 82 -0.49 -48.65 28.34
C GLN A 82 0.91 -48.02 28.21
N LYS A 83 1.59 -48.20 27.06
CA LYS A 83 2.90 -47.60 26.84
C LYS A 83 2.84 -46.07 26.87
N GLU A 84 1.83 -45.47 26.21
CA GLU A 84 1.61 -44.02 26.18
C GLU A 84 1.31 -43.47 27.59
N GLU A 85 0.60 -44.23 28.44
CA GLU A 85 0.40 -43.87 29.84
C GLU A 85 1.72 -43.91 30.65
N GLU A 86 2.52 -44.96 30.51
CA GLU A 86 3.84 -45.08 31.15
C GLU A 86 4.79 -43.96 30.70
N ASP A 87 4.82 -43.63 29.40
CA ASP A 87 5.64 -42.54 28.84
C ASP A 87 5.18 -41.16 29.36
N LEU A 88 3.86 -40.94 29.52
CA LEU A 88 3.30 -39.73 30.12
C LEU A 88 3.63 -39.62 31.62
N GLN A 89 3.59 -40.72 32.37
CA GLN A 89 3.98 -40.74 33.79
C GLN A 89 5.46 -40.39 33.95
N ARG A 90 6.35 -41.01 33.16
CA ARG A 90 7.79 -40.67 33.13
C ARG A 90 8.03 -39.21 32.79
N TRP A 91 7.34 -38.67 31.77
CA TRP A 91 7.46 -37.25 31.42
C TRP A 91 7.02 -36.34 32.58
N LYS A 92 5.91 -36.66 33.25
CA LYS A 92 5.43 -35.91 34.42
C LYS A 92 6.42 -35.95 35.58
N GLU A 93 7.06 -37.09 35.84
CA GLU A 93 8.07 -37.22 36.89
C GLU A 93 9.35 -36.45 36.57
N LEU A 94 9.85 -36.55 35.33
CA LEU A 94 11.03 -35.83 34.85
C LEU A 94 10.84 -34.30 34.86
N ASN A 95 9.62 -33.83 34.55
CA ASN A 95 9.28 -32.41 34.52
C ASN A 95 8.63 -31.91 35.83
N ARG A 96 8.56 -32.74 36.87
CA ARG A 96 8.00 -32.33 38.16
C ARG A 96 8.98 -31.37 38.84
N PRO A 97 8.64 -30.08 39.03
CA PRO A 97 9.51 -29.18 39.79
C PRO A 97 9.67 -29.73 41.20
N GLY A 98 10.91 -29.89 41.65
CA GLY A 98 11.23 -30.39 42.97
C GLY A 98 10.68 -29.47 44.08
N PRO A 99 10.39 -29.98 45.29
CA PRO A 99 9.97 -29.13 46.40
C PRO A 99 11.01 -28.04 46.69
N ILE A 100 10.62 -26.78 46.51
CA ILE A 100 11.51 -25.63 46.71
C ILE A 100 11.77 -25.47 48.22
N LYS A 101 12.92 -25.96 48.68
CA LYS A 101 13.39 -25.84 50.07
C LYS A 101 14.19 -24.55 50.34
N MET A 102 13.92 -23.50 49.59
CA MET A 102 14.51 -22.18 49.81
C MET A 102 13.61 -21.36 50.73
N ALA A 103 14.18 -20.72 51.74
CA ALA A 103 13.49 -19.63 52.42
C ALA A 103 13.17 -18.54 51.38
N PRO A 104 11.98 -17.90 51.42
CA PRO A 104 11.62 -16.87 50.46
C PRO A 104 12.58 -15.69 50.59
N ALA A 105 13.49 -15.57 49.63
CA ALA A 105 14.36 -14.41 49.50
C ALA A 105 13.52 -13.19 49.10
N MET A 106 13.88 -12.02 49.62
CA MET A 106 13.29 -10.75 49.17
C MET A 106 13.80 -10.44 47.76
N ILE A 107 13.11 -10.96 46.74
CA ILE A 107 13.46 -10.86 45.30
C ILE A 107 13.10 -9.45 44.73
N GLY A 108 13.18 -8.41 45.56
CA GLY A 108 12.91 -7.03 45.15
C GLY A 108 13.17 -6.01 46.26
N GLY A 109 13.46 -4.77 45.87
CA GLY A 109 13.57 -3.64 46.80
C GLY A 109 14.96 -3.33 47.34
N SER A 110 16.04 -3.53 46.57
CA SER A 110 17.38 -2.98 46.91
C SER A 110 17.44 -1.44 46.88
N VAL A 111 16.39 -0.82 46.35
CA VAL A 111 16.25 0.62 46.12
C VAL A 111 15.01 1.09 46.86
N SER A 112 15.06 2.25 47.53
CA SER A 112 13.87 2.85 48.14
C SER A 112 12.81 3.17 47.08
N LEU A 113 11.53 3.10 47.45
CA LEU A 113 10.40 3.40 46.57
C LEU A 113 10.51 4.79 45.92
N ASP A 114 10.96 5.79 46.69
CA ASP A 114 11.13 7.16 46.19
C ASP A 114 12.30 7.30 45.22
N GLU A 115 13.38 6.55 45.43
CA GLU A 115 14.51 6.52 44.50
C GLU A 115 14.13 5.76 43.21
N ALA A 116 13.39 4.66 43.30
CA ALA A 116 12.85 3.97 42.13
C ALA A 116 11.92 4.90 41.31
N ARG A 117 11.05 5.65 41.99
CA ARG A 117 10.18 6.68 41.37
C ARG A 117 11.00 7.81 40.73
N ALA A 118 12.04 8.29 41.40
CA ALA A 118 12.93 9.32 40.86
C ALA A 118 13.67 8.83 39.60
N ARG A 119 14.24 7.62 39.63
CA ARG A 119 14.88 6.97 38.48
C ARG A 119 13.91 6.83 37.31
N GLN A 120 12.69 6.36 37.55
CA GLN A 120 11.64 6.26 36.53
C GLN A 120 11.30 7.63 35.90
N GLN A 121 11.16 8.69 36.70
CA GLN A 121 10.91 10.04 36.17
C GLN A 121 12.07 10.57 35.34
N VAL A 122 13.32 10.32 35.75
CA VAL A 122 14.53 10.69 35.02
C VAL A 122 14.60 9.93 33.70
N GLU A 123 14.39 8.62 33.70
CA GLU A 123 14.38 7.78 32.50
C GLU A 123 13.30 8.20 31.50
N LEU A 124 12.07 8.52 31.95
CA LEU A 124 11.03 9.06 31.08
C LEU A 124 11.44 10.40 30.45
N ARG A 125 12.19 11.26 31.14
CA ARG A 125 12.69 12.53 30.59
C ARG A 125 13.77 12.28 29.52
N HIS A 126 14.74 11.40 29.81
CA HIS A 126 15.80 11.06 28.85
C HIS A 126 15.25 10.33 27.61
N SER A 127 14.34 9.38 27.78
CA SER A 127 13.67 8.68 26.67
C SER A 127 12.88 9.64 25.77
N LYS A 128 12.12 10.59 26.36
CA LYS A 128 11.44 11.65 25.60
C LYS A 128 12.42 12.53 24.82
N LEU A 129 13.56 12.91 25.40
CA LEU A 129 14.59 13.70 24.72
C LEU A 129 15.26 12.92 23.59
N GLN A 130 15.67 11.67 23.83
CA GLN A 130 16.29 10.80 22.84
C GLN A 130 15.35 10.54 21.64
N LYS A 131 14.05 10.34 21.89
CA LYS A 131 13.05 10.18 20.82
C LYS A 131 12.90 11.46 19.98
N LYS A 132 12.97 12.64 20.59
CA LYS A 132 12.98 13.92 19.86
C LYS A 132 14.21 14.05 18.97
N LEU A 133 15.41 13.81 19.51
CA LEU A 133 16.66 13.89 18.75
C LEU A 133 16.69 12.90 17.58
N ARG A 134 16.25 11.65 17.79
CA ARG A 134 16.12 10.67 16.70
C ARG A 134 15.14 11.11 15.63
N LYS A 135 14.00 11.70 16.00
CA LYS A 135 13.05 12.23 15.02
C LYS A 135 13.66 13.41 14.25
N GLU A 136 14.25 14.37 14.94
CA GLU A 136 14.86 15.55 14.32
C GLU A 136 15.97 15.18 13.32
N GLU A 137 16.78 14.17 13.64
CA GLU A 137 17.79 13.64 12.73
C GLU A 137 17.18 13.00 11.48
N MET A 138 16.14 12.16 11.62
CA MET A 138 15.41 11.59 10.49
C MET A 138 14.75 12.67 9.63
N ASP A 139 14.04 13.61 10.26
CA ASP A 139 13.38 14.74 9.58
C ASP A 139 14.41 15.62 8.85
N ARG A 140 15.65 15.72 9.35
CA ARG A 140 16.77 16.46 8.72
C ARG A 140 17.32 15.71 7.51
N GLN A 141 17.57 14.40 7.64
CA GLN A 141 18.05 13.57 6.53
C GLN A 141 17.03 13.49 5.40
N GLN A 142 15.73 13.40 5.73
CA GLN A 142 14.66 13.46 4.74
C GLN A 142 14.72 14.78 3.95
N ARG A 143 14.73 15.93 4.63
CA ARG A 143 14.85 17.25 3.99
C ARG A 143 16.08 17.37 3.10
N GLN A 144 17.25 16.90 3.56
CA GLN A 144 18.47 16.88 2.75
C GLN A 144 18.30 16.02 1.49
N SER A 145 17.65 14.85 1.58
CA SER A 145 17.39 13.99 0.42
C SER A 145 16.41 14.61 -0.59
N GLU A 146 15.41 15.35 -0.09
CA GLU A 146 14.44 16.09 -0.92
C GLU A 146 15.12 17.29 -1.63
N GLU A 147 15.97 18.02 -0.92
CA GLU A 147 16.81 19.10 -1.46
C GLU A 147 17.77 18.58 -2.54
N ASP A 148 18.50 17.49 -2.28
CA ASP A 148 19.39 16.82 -3.25
C ASP A 148 18.64 16.39 -4.52
N LEU A 149 17.44 15.82 -4.38
CA LEU A 149 16.60 15.43 -5.52
C LEU A 149 16.14 16.65 -6.32
N TYR A 150 15.74 17.72 -5.64
CA TYR A 150 15.36 18.99 -6.27
C TYR A 150 16.54 19.62 -7.03
N GLU A 151 17.73 19.65 -6.44
CA GLU A 151 18.94 20.14 -7.11
C GLU A 151 19.31 19.30 -8.33
N ARG A 152 19.25 17.96 -8.24
CA ARG A 152 19.47 17.05 -9.38
C ARG A 152 18.46 17.32 -10.52
N MET A 153 17.19 17.55 -10.20
CA MET A 153 16.17 17.88 -11.20
C MET A 153 16.42 19.24 -11.84
N LYS A 154 16.80 20.25 -11.06
CA LYS A 154 17.18 21.59 -11.54
C LYS A 154 18.43 21.57 -12.40
N ALA A 155 19.43 20.74 -12.06
CA ALA A 155 20.64 20.54 -12.85
C ALA A 155 20.34 19.86 -14.20
N LYS A 156 19.47 18.84 -14.22
CA LYS A 156 18.97 18.22 -15.46
C LYS A 156 18.28 19.25 -16.36
N GLN A 157 17.38 20.07 -15.82
CA GLN A 157 16.69 21.11 -16.58
C GLN A 157 17.66 22.16 -17.16
N ARG A 158 18.64 22.61 -16.37
CA ARG A 158 19.70 23.52 -16.84
C ARG A 158 20.50 22.92 -18.00
N LYS A 159 20.92 21.66 -17.88
CA LYS A 159 21.69 20.95 -18.92
C LYS A 159 20.89 20.79 -20.23
N GLU A 160 19.61 20.47 -20.13
CA GLU A 160 18.74 20.37 -21.32
C GLU A 160 18.48 21.75 -21.96
N ALA A 161 18.32 22.80 -21.15
CA ALA A 161 18.19 24.17 -21.64
C ALA A 161 19.48 24.65 -22.35
N GLU A 162 20.65 24.37 -21.78
CA GLU A 162 21.96 24.65 -22.37
C GLU A 162 22.14 23.91 -23.70
N ARG A 163 21.89 22.58 -23.73
CA ARG A 163 21.94 21.76 -24.96
C ARG A 163 21.00 22.28 -26.06
N LEU A 164 19.81 22.77 -25.68
CA LEU A 164 18.86 23.37 -26.62
C LEU A 164 19.35 24.74 -27.11
N GLU A 165 19.96 25.54 -26.25
CA GLU A 165 20.53 26.84 -26.61
C GLU A 165 21.73 26.70 -27.56
N GLU A 166 22.61 25.74 -27.33
CA GLU A 166 23.73 25.39 -28.22
C GLU A 166 23.23 25.00 -29.62
N ARG A 167 22.22 24.12 -29.70
CA ARG A 167 21.59 23.77 -30.99
C ARG A 167 21.02 25.01 -31.69
N ARG A 168 20.32 25.87 -30.95
CA ARG A 168 19.78 27.14 -31.50
C ARG A 168 20.89 28.06 -32.02
N LYS A 169 22.01 28.19 -31.29
CA LYS A 169 23.19 28.98 -31.71
C LYS A 169 23.81 28.43 -32.99
N GLU A 170 23.90 27.11 -33.12
CA GLU A 170 24.39 26.42 -34.32
C GLU A 170 23.49 26.67 -35.53
N GLU A 171 22.18 26.43 -35.40
CA GLU A 171 21.19 26.71 -36.45
C GLU A 171 21.18 28.20 -36.87
N GLU A 172 21.31 29.11 -35.91
CA GLU A 172 21.40 30.53 -36.19
C GLU A 172 22.70 30.90 -36.93
N ARG A 173 23.84 30.30 -36.56
CA ARG A 173 25.10 30.49 -37.30
C ARG A 173 24.95 30.03 -38.75
N GLN A 174 24.42 28.84 -38.98
CA GLN A 174 24.15 28.33 -40.34
C GLN A 174 23.17 29.21 -41.12
N ARG A 175 22.14 29.76 -40.47
CA ARG A 175 21.21 30.73 -41.09
C ARG A 175 21.92 32.02 -41.49
N ARG A 176 22.78 32.57 -40.63
CA ARG A 176 23.60 33.77 -40.91
C ARG A 176 24.56 33.51 -42.07
N GLU A 177 25.26 32.37 -42.09
CA GLU A 177 26.18 31.98 -43.16
C GLU A 177 25.45 31.86 -44.52
N LYS A 178 24.30 31.17 -44.58
CA LYS A 178 23.48 31.08 -45.80
C LYS A 178 23.03 32.46 -46.28
N HIS A 179 22.52 33.30 -45.39
CA HIS A 179 22.11 34.67 -45.72
C HIS A 179 23.29 35.53 -46.23
N GLN A 180 24.49 35.37 -45.66
CA GLN A 180 25.70 36.03 -46.18
C GLN A 180 26.07 35.55 -47.59
N GLN A 181 26.01 34.24 -47.85
CA GLN A 181 26.26 33.69 -49.19
C GLN A 181 25.22 34.16 -50.21
N GLU A 182 23.94 34.21 -49.84
CA GLU A 182 22.86 34.75 -50.67
C GLU A 182 23.03 36.24 -50.94
N HIS A 183 23.40 37.03 -49.92
CA HIS A 183 23.71 38.45 -50.07
C HIS A 183 24.86 38.66 -51.06
N ILE A 184 25.99 37.95 -50.89
CA ILE A 184 27.14 38.00 -51.82
C ILE A 184 26.71 37.62 -53.24
N ARG A 185 25.92 36.55 -53.41
CA ARG A 185 25.39 36.12 -54.71
C ARG A 185 24.50 37.19 -55.34
N ALA A 186 23.61 37.81 -54.57
CA ALA A 186 22.72 38.87 -55.03
C ALA A 186 23.51 40.12 -55.45
N THR A 187 24.52 40.53 -54.68
CA THR A 187 25.43 41.63 -55.06
C THR A 187 26.16 41.31 -56.37
N GLN A 188 26.69 40.09 -56.53
CA GLN A 188 27.36 39.67 -57.76
C GLN A 188 26.41 39.62 -58.97
N GLN A 189 25.16 39.16 -58.78
CA GLN A 189 24.15 39.15 -59.85
C GLN A 189 23.76 40.58 -60.25
N PHE A 190 23.58 41.48 -59.29
CA PHE A 190 23.29 42.89 -59.54
C PHE A 190 24.42 43.59 -60.31
N LEU A 191 25.69 43.37 -59.93
CA LEU A 191 26.85 43.90 -60.66
C LEU A 191 26.91 43.38 -62.10
N LYS A 192 26.71 42.07 -62.31
CA LYS A 192 26.61 41.47 -63.66
C LYS A 192 25.42 42.01 -64.47
N GLN A 193 24.34 42.44 -63.82
CA GLN A 193 23.21 43.05 -64.50
C GLN A 193 23.53 44.49 -64.92
N ILE A 194 24.20 45.28 -64.06
CA ILE A 194 24.70 46.62 -64.42
C ILE A 194 25.60 46.54 -65.65
N GLU A 195 26.62 45.67 -65.61
CA GLU A 195 27.59 45.45 -66.69
C GLU A 195 26.92 45.08 -68.04
N ARG A 196 25.85 44.28 -68.00
CA ARG A 196 25.07 43.92 -69.20
C ARG A 196 24.11 45.02 -69.65
N SER A 197 23.61 45.84 -68.72
CA SER A 197 22.69 46.94 -69.02
C SER A 197 23.39 48.20 -69.54
N SER A 198 24.68 48.41 -69.26
CA SER A 198 25.48 49.47 -69.91
C SER A 198 25.64 49.27 -71.43
N THR A 199 25.31 48.10 -71.95
CA THR A 199 25.35 47.75 -73.38
C THR A 199 23.98 47.66 -74.07
N ALA A 200 22.88 48.05 -73.43
CA ALA A 200 21.53 47.94 -74.00
C ALA A 200 20.70 49.23 -73.86
N PRO A 201 19.89 49.61 -74.87
CA PRO A 201 19.06 50.81 -74.80
C PRO A 201 17.86 50.64 -73.85
N VAL A 202 17.61 51.63 -73.00
CA VAL A 202 16.58 51.58 -71.96
C VAL A 202 15.23 52.05 -72.52
N ALA A 203 14.24 51.16 -72.54
CA ALA A 203 12.86 51.51 -72.88
C ALA A 203 12.06 51.87 -71.61
N SER A 204 11.69 53.14 -71.45
CA SER A 204 10.85 53.61 -70.34
C SER A 204 9.36 53.45 -70.64
N THR A 205 8.67 52.61 -69.88
CA THR A 205 7.20 52.52 -69.86
C THR A 205 6.68 52.56 -68.43
N SER A 206 6.15 53.72 -68.03
CA SER A 206 5.48 53.93 -66.74
C SER A 206 4.01 54.23 -66.96
N THR A 207 3.13 53.24 -66.78
CA THR A 207 1.67 53.43 -66.77
C THR A 207 1.13 53.43 -65.34
N SER A 208 0.11 54.26 -65.13
CA SER A 208 -0.50 54.55 -63.83
C SER A 208 -1.10 53.31 -63.16
N ASN A 209 -0.39 52.82 -62.14
CA ASN A 209 -0.90 51.88 -61.14
C ASN A 209 -0.40 52.31 -59.76
N THR A 210 -1.16 52.01 -58.71
CA THR A 210 -0.71 52.23 -57.32
C THR A 210 0.68 51.63 -57.14
N PRO A 211 1.70 52.39 -56.70
CA PRO A 211 3.08 51.92 -56.75
C PRO A 211 3.23 50.55 -56.06
N PRO A 212 4.02 49.60 -56.61
CA PRO A 212 4.14 48.26 -56.04
C PRO A 212 4.51 48.25 -54.54
N TRP A 213 5.28 49.24 -54.10
CA TRP A 213 5.64 49.41 -52.69
C TRP A 213 4.45 49.78 -51.79
N VAL A 214 3.45 50.53 -52.29
CA VAL A 214 2.23 50.88 -51.53
C VAL A 214 1.36 49.64 -51.30
N LYS A 215 1.17 48.80 -52.32
CA LYS A 215 0.50 47.49 -52.17
C LYS A 215 1.26 46.58 -51.19
N GLY A 216 2.60 46.58 -51.25
CA GLY A 216 3.45 45.86 -50.32
C GLY A 216 3.35 46.35 -48.86
N GLN A 217 3.14 47.66 -48.63
CA GLN A 217 2.87 48.17 -47.29
C GLN A 217 1.50 47.74 -46.77
N GLN A 218 0.43 47.88 -47.57
CA GLN A 218 -0.92 47.45 -47.17
C GLN A 218 -0.96 45.97 -46.77
N TYR A 219 -0.27 45.11 -47.51
CA TYR A 219 -0.16 43.68 -47.19
C TYR A 219 0.62 43.42 -45.88
N ARG A 220 1.72 44.17 -45.61
CA ARG A 220 2.43 44.09 -44.33
C ARG A 220 1.62 44.63 -43.16
N GLU A 221 0.81 45.66 -43.40
CA GLU A 221 -0.07 46.27 -42.39
C GLU A 221 -1.18 45.29 -42.00
N GLY A 222 -1.84 44.67 -42.99
CA GLY A 222 -2.88 43.66 -42.76
C GLY A 222 -2.35 42.44 -41.99
N ARG A 223 -1.19 41.90 -42.38
CA ARG A 223 -0.56 40.78 -41.64
C ARG A 223 -0.22 41.17 -40.19
N ARG A 224 0.28 42.39 -39.96
CA ARG A 224 0.59 42.87 -38.60
C ARG A 224 -0.66 43.04 -37.74
N GLN A 225 -1.79 43.41 -38.35
CA GLN A 225 -3.09 43.48 -37.67
C GLN A 225 -3.60 42.07 -37.31
N GLU A 226 -3.52 41.11 -38.23
CA GLU A 226 -3.87 39.70 -38.02
C GLU A 226 -3.02 39.05 -36.91
N GLU A 227 -1.70 39.22 -36.95
CA GLU A 227 -0.79 38.77 -35.88
C GLU A 227 -1.14 39.41 -34.52
N ASN A 228 -1.56 40.68 -34.50
CA ASN A 228 -1.94 41.37 -33.27
C ASN A 228 -3.28 40.86 -32.71
N THR A 229 -4.29 40.61 -33.55
CA THR A 229 -5.56 40.02 -33.09
C THR A 229 -5.33 38.61 -32.56
N GLU A 230 -4.49 37.80 -33.21
CA GLU A 230 -4.13 36.46 -32.73
C GLU A 230 -3.34 36.48 -31.41
N LEU A 231 -2.47 37.47 -31.20
CA LEU A 231 -1.81 37.69 -29.91
C LEU A 231 -2.80 38.09 -28.80
N GLN A 232 -3.82 38.88 -29.14
CA GLN A 232 -4.87 39.27 -28.18
C GLN A 232 -5.77 38.09 -27.80
N THR A 233 -6.16 37.23 -28.75
CA THR A 233 -6.94 36.02 -28.43
C THR A 233 -6.13 35.05 -27.56
N LYS A 234 -4.88 34.75 -27.91
CA LYS A 234 -3.98 33.91 -27.09
C LYS A 234 -3.78 34.46 -25.68
N LYS A 235 -3.69 35.80 -25.52
CA LYS A 235 -3.59 36.45 -24.21
C LYS A 235 -4.89 36.37 -23.40
N ALA A 236 -6.05 36.47 -24.05
CA ALA A 236 -7.35 36.29 -23.41
C ALA A 236 -7.54 34.83 -22.96
N GLU A 237 -7.20 33.85 -23.81
CA GLU A 237 -7.21 32.43 -23.45
C GLU A 237 -6.31 32.11 -22.26
N GLN A 238 -5.10 32.70 -22.19
CA GLN A 238 -4.22 32.51 -21.04
C GLN A 238 -4.85 33.05 -19.75
N ARG A 239 -5.56 34.18 -19.80
CA ARG A 239 -6.28 34.73 -18.65
C ARG A 239 -7.42 33.83 -18.18
N ILE A 240 -8.24 33.34 -19.12
CA ILE A 240 -9.32 32.39 -18.83
C ILE A 240 -8.73 31.10 -18.22
N LYS A 241 -7.60 30.60 -18.75
CA LYS A 241 -6.91 29.41 -18.21
C LYS A 241 -6.33 29.65 -16.81
N SER A 242 -5.83 30.84 -16.49
CA SER A 242 -5.41 31.17 -15.12
C SER A 242 -6.59 31.33 -14.16
N GLU A 243 -7.68 31.96 -14.60
CA GLU A 243 -8.90 32.18 -13.82
C GLU A 243 -9.56 30.85 -13.43
N ILE A 244 -9.71 29.91 -14.37
CA ILE A 244 -10.22 28.56 -14.10
C ILE A 244 -9.31 27.77 -13.13
N LEU A 245 -7.98 27.97 -13.21
CA LEU A 245 -7.03 27.32 -12.31
C LEU A 245 -7.09 27.89 -10.88
N GLU A 246 -7.25 29.21 -10.78
CA GLU A 246 -7.42 29.94 -9.52
C GLU A 246 -8.75 29.58 -8.85
N GLU A 247 -9.87 29.59 -9.58
CA GLU A 247 -11.19 29.13 -9.13
C GLU A 247 -11.15 27.68 -8.64
N LYS A 248 -10.45 26.79 -9.33
CA LYS A 248 -10.28 25.40 -8.88
C LYS A 248 -9.51 25.31 -7.55
N ASN A 249 -8.47 26.13 -7.37
CA ASN A 249 -7.69 26.16 -6.14
C ASN A 249 -8.49 26.77 -4.97
N GLU A 250 -9.22 27.86 -5.21
CA GLU A 250 -10.11 28.48 -4.22
C GLU A 250 -11.22 27.51 -3.79
N ASN A 251 -11.85 26.79 -4.72
CA ASN A 251 -12.84 25.76 -4.41
C ASN A 251 -12.27 24.63 -3.53
N GLN A 252 -11.03 24.19 -3.77
CA GLN A 252 -10.35 23.21 -2.91
C GLN A 252 -10.06 23.77 -1.52
N GLU A 253 -9.61 25.03 -1.42
CA GLU A 253 -9.37 25.68 -0.13
C GLU A 253 -10.68 25.89 0.66
N GLU A 254 -11.76 26.28 -0.03
CA GLU A 254 -13.10 26.36 0.56
C GLU A 254 -13.60 24.99 1.02
N GLU A 255 -13.42 23.93 0.25
CA GLU A 255 -13.79 22.57 0.64
C GLU A 255 -13.04 22.14 1.90
N MET A 256 -11.71 22.34 1.96
CA MET A 256 -10.91 22.09 3.17
C MET A 256 -11.39 22.92 4.37
N LYS A 257 -11.77 24.19 4.17
CA LYS A 257 -12.36 25.05 5.22
C LYS A 257 -13.74 24.55 5.66
N ARG A 258 -14.60 24.08 4.74
CA ARG A 258 -15.92 23.50 5.05
C ARG A 258 -15.76 22.18 5.80
N GLU A 259 -14.79 21.35 5.43
CA GLU A 259 -14.53 20.07 6.09
C GLU A 259 -13.93 20.27 7.49
N LEU A 260 -13.02 21.24 7.67
CA LEU A 260 -12.55 21.65 9.00
C LEU A 260 -13.71 22.15 9.89
N LYS A 261 -14.66 22.91 9.33
CA LYS A 261 -15.88 23.34 10.05
C LYS A 261 -16.78 22.15 10.40
N ARG A 262 -16.99 21.19 9.49
CA ARG A 262 -17.76 19.96 9.73
C ARG A 262 -17.13 19.10 10.82
N GLY A 263 -15.83 18.80 10.71
CA GLY A 263 -15.08 18.06 11.74
C GLY A 263 -15.12 18.74 13.11
N ARG A 264 -15.03 20.08 13.15
CA ARG A 264 -15.19 20.85 14.40
C ARG A 264 -16.60 20.76 14.98
N LEU A 265 -17.64 20.82 14.15
CA LEU A 265 -19.03 20.66 14.60
C LEU A 265 -19.31 19.25 15.10
N ALA A 266 -18.88 18.22 14.36
CA ALA A 266 -19.01 16.82 14.77
C ALA A 266 -18.24 16.50 16.07
N PHE A 267 -17.09 17.15 16.29
CA PHE A 267 -16.35 17.07 17.55
C PHE A 267 -17.15 17.67 18.73
N LEU A 268 -17.78 18.83 18.54
CA LEU A 268 -18.63 19.45 19.57
C LEU A 268 -19.88 18.62 19.87
N ASP A 269 -20.55 18.11 18.84
CA ASP A 269 -21.72 17.23 18.98
C ASP A 269 -21.36 15.96 19.76
N ARG A 270 -20.20 15.35 19.48
CA ARG A 270 -19.68 14.19 20.24
C ARG A 270 -19.37 14.51 21.71
N LEU A 271 -18.95 15.74 22.03
CA LEU A 271 -18.78 16.16 23.43
C LEU A 271 -20.13 16.35 24.13
N GLN A 272 -21.10 16.95 23.44
CA GLN A 272 -22.43 17.23 24.01
C GLN A 272 -23.26 15.94 24.17
N GLY A 273 -23.22 15.03 23.19
CA GLY A 273 -23.79 13.68 23.29
C GLY A 273 -23.05 12.75 24.26
N GLY A 274 -21.82 13.09 24.65
CA GLY A 274 -21.10 12.41 25.74
C GLY A 274 -21.50 12.87 27.14
N ALA A 275 -22.13 14.06 27.26
CA ALA A 275 -22.51 14.65 28.55
C ALA A 275 -23.86 14.15 29.09
N THR A 276 -24.68 13.47 28.27
CA THR A 276 -25.98 12.90 28.68
C THR A 276 -25.87 11.50 29.29
N GLY A 277 -24.66 11.05 29.61
CA GLY A 277 -24.35 9.74 30.20
C GLY A 277 -23.92 9.77 31.67
N VAL A 278 -24.28 10.78 32.45
CA VAL A 278 -24.04 10.84 33.89
C VAL A 278 -25.34 11.17 34.62
N SER A 279 -25.75 10.28 35.54
CA SER A 279 -26.92 10.49 36.38
C SER A 279 -26.80 11.77 37.21
N VAL A 280 -27.80 12.64 37.10
CA VAL A 280 -28.02 13.71 38.07
C VAL A 280 -28.62 13.10 39.32
N GLU A 281 -27.79 12.78 40.31
CA GLU A 281 -28.25 12.83 41.70
C GLU A 281 -28.29 14.29 42.18
N GLN A 282 -29.27 14.59 43.03
CA GLN A 282 -29.57 15.94 43.48
C GLN A 282 -28.67 16.34 44.65
N SER A 283 -28.06 17.52 44.55
CA SER A 283 -27.54 18.34 45.66
C SER A 283 -27.31 19.74 45.09
N GLU A 284 -28.36 20.56 45.04
CA GLU A 284 -28.71 21.54 46.08
C GLU A 284 -27.85 22.82 45.98
N ALA A 285 -28.53 23.96 45.94
CA ALA A 285 -27.95 25.23 45.52
C ALA A 285 -27.29 25.98 46.67
N GLN A 286 -26.17 26.65 46.38
CA GLN A 286 -25.85 27.94 47.02
C GLN A 286 -24.83 28.75 46.19
N HIS A 287 -25.32 29.85 45.62
CA HIS A 287 -24.48 31.00 45.28
C HIS A 287 -24.29 31.85 46.55
N PRO A 288 -23.15 32.53 46.69
CA PRO A 288 -23.23 33.98 46.90
C PRO A 288 -22.42 34.76 45.84
N PRO A 289 -22.63 36.08 45.73
CA PRO A 289 -21.93 36.94 44.77
C PRO A 289 -20.75 37.69 45.39
N VAL A 290 -19.77 38.09 44.57
CA VAL A 290 -18.92 39.26 44.85
C VAL A 290 -18.49 39.93 43.54
N ASP A 291 -18.42 41.24 43.58
CA ASP A 291 -18.32 42.14 42.43
C ASP A 291 -16.88 42.40 41.93
N VAL A 292 -16.81 42.65 40.61
CA VAL A 292 -15.97 43.63 39.90
C VAL A 292 -14.54 43.90 40.44
N GLU A 293 -13.53 43.53 39.64
CA GLU A 293 -12.44 44.46 39.33
C GLU A 293 -11.91 44.27 37.90
N GLU A 294 -11.79 45.37 37.15
CA GLU A 294 -11.30 45.41 35.77
C GLU A 294 -9.87 45.95 35.76
N ASN A 295 -8.87 45.15 35.36
CA ASN A 295 -7.59 45.72 34.96
C ASN A 295 -6.80 44.90 33.91
N SER A 296 -6.65 45.52 32.74
CA SER A 296 -5.51 45.50 31.81
C SER A 296 -4.69 44.23 31.55
N ARG A 297 -4.71 43.84 30.27
CA ARG A 297 -3.53 43.64 29.40
C ARG A 297 -2.34 42.84 29.99
N ASP A 298 -2.23 41.58 29.59
CA ASP A 298 -1.20 41.16 28.62
C ASP A 298 -1.23 39.64 28.41
N ARG A 299 -1.47 39.21 27.16
CA ARG A 299 -0.71 38.12 26.51
C ARG A 299 -1.08 37.95 25.05
N GLN A 300 -0.10 38.27 24.22
CA GLN A 300 -0.10 38.01 22.80
C GLN A 300 0.44 36.59 22.53
N THR A 301 -0.02 36.03 21.41
CA THR A 301 0.68 35.07 20.52
C THR A 301 0.66 33.54 20.77
N HIS A 302 0.50 32.84 19.64
CA HIS A 302 0.77 31.41 19.34
C HIS A 302 -0.25 30.32 19.78
N GLY A 303 -1.32 30.19 18.99
CA GLY A 303 -2.09 28.94 18.91
C GLY A 303 -1.37 27.88 18.05
N SER A 304 -0.73 26.89 18.68
CA SER A 304 -0.13 25.73 18.00
C SER A 304 -1.14 24.57 17.95
N ILE A 305 -1.87 24.45 16.85
CA ILE A 305 -2.88 23.38 16.68
C ILE A 305 -2.16 22.10 16.22
N HIS A 306 -2.08 21.11 17.11
CA HIS A 306 -1.78 19.73 16.76
C HIS A 306 -3.09 18.99 16.47
N THR A 307 -3.30 18.55 15.22
CA THR A 307 -4.40 17.62 14.88
C THR A 307 -3.91 16.17 14.86
N SER A 308 -4.58 15.32 15.62
CA SER A 308 -4.41 13.87 15.60
C SER A 308 -5.42 13.23 14.64
N SER A 309 -4.95 12.32 13.78
CA SER A 309 -5.78 11.52 12.87
C SER A 309 -6.68 10.52 13.60
N PRO A 310 -7.97 10.40 13.22
CA PRO A 310 -8.83 9.24 13.48
C PRO A 310 -8.92 8.30 12.27
N GLN A 311 -9.38 7.06 12.50
CA GLN A 311 -9.42 5.95 11.53
C GLN A 311 -10.75 5.82 10.73
N ASP A 312 -10.69 5.00 9.67
CA ASP A 312 -11.75 4.64 8.71
C ASP A 312 -13.00 3.94 9.29
N PRO A 313 -14.09 3.89 8.49
CA PRO A 313 -14.89 2.67 8.34
C PRO A 313 -15.21 2.24 6.88
N PHE A 314 -15.44 0.95 6.70
CA PHE A 314 -15.92 0.23 5.49
C PHE A 314 -17.36 0.67 5.08
N THR A 315 -17.98 0.45 3.89
CA THR A 315 -17.80 -0.33 2.62
C THR A 315 -18.94 0.11 1.64
N PRO A 316 -19.28 -0.53 0.49
CA PRO A 316 -18.52 -1.11 -0.65
C PRO A 316 -19.05 -0.61 -2.04
N ALA A 317 -18.27 -0.68 -3.14
CA ALA A 317 -18.78 -0.75 -4.53
C ALA A 317 -17.70 -1.06 -5.60
N GLU A 318 -18.03 -1.95 -6.54
CA GLU A 318 -17.43 -2.11 -7.88
C GLU A 318 -18.03 -1.04 -8.85
N PRO A 319 -17.49 -0.75 -10.07
CA PRO A 319 -16.93 -1.74 -11.03
C PRO A 319 -15.62 -1.39 -11.75
N GLU A 320 -15.06 -2.44 -12.38
CA GLU A 320 -14.05 -2.47 -13.45
C GLU A 320 -14.21 -1.39 -14.55
N PRO A 321 -13.10 -0.95 -15.20
CA PRO A 321 -12.73 -1.61 -16.45
C PRO A 321 -11.23 -1.85 -16.69
N ALA A 322 -10.93 -3.10 -17.07
CA ALA A 322 -9.69 -3.58 -17.65
C ALA A 322 -8.99 -2.64 -18.66
N HIS A 323 -7.68 -2.44 -18.47
CA HIS A 323 -6.76 -2.03 -19.53
C HIS A 323 -5.53 -2.92 -19.59
N ASN A 324 -5.18 -3.29 -20.83
CA ASN A 324 -4.19 -4.30 -21.22
C ASN A 324 -2.83 -4.22 -20.50
N ILE A 325 -2.31 -5.41 -20.18
CA ILE A 325 -0.89 -5.65 -19.93
C ILE A 325 -0.10 -5.31 -21.21
N SER A 326 0.90 -4.43 -21.10
CA SER A 326 1.91 -4.27 -22.15
C SER A 326 3.27 -3.91 -21.58
N ASP A 327 4.18 -4.87 -21.77
CA ASP A 327 5.64 -4.76 -21.76
C ASP A 327 6.38 -4.56 -20.42
N CYS A 328 7.49 -5.28 -20.30
CA CYS A 328 8.24 -5.44 -19.05
C CYS A 328 9.52 -4.60 -19.05
N LYS A 329 9.72 -3.75 -18.03
CA LYS A 329 11.04 -3.57 -17.36
C LYS A 329 11.01 -2.65 -16.13
N GLU A 330 11.67 -3.11 -15.07
CA GLU A 330 12.38 -2.33 -14.04
C GLU A 330 11.66 -1.09 -13.46
N GLY A 331 10.75 -1.29 -12.49
CA GLY A 331 10.14 -0.18 -11.74
C GLY A 331 9.41 -0.48 -10.43
N ASN A 332 9.26 -1.74 -10.00
CA ASN A 332 8.16 -2.12 -9.10
C ASN A 332 8.54 -2.27 -7.60
N GLY A 333 9.70 -1.76 -7.16
CA GLY A 333 10.13 -1.89 -5.75
C GLY A 333 9.13 -1.28 -4.75
N SER A 334 8.49 -0.17 -5.12
CA SER A 334 7.50 0.54 -4.30
C SER A 334 6.21 -0.26 -4.07
N ASP A 335 5.85 -1.13 -5.00
CA ASP A 335 4.59 -1.90 -4.94
C ASP A 335 4.76 -3.12 -4.02
N LEU A 336 5.87 -3.85 -4.15
CA LEU A 336 6.23 -4.92 -3.20
C LEU A 336 6.35 -4.39 -1.78
N GLU A 337 7.01 -3.24 -1.56
CA GLU A 337 7.14 -2.67 -0.20
C GLU A 337 5.77 -2.27 0.38
N TRP A 338 4.85 -1.74 -0.42
CA TRP A 338 3.48 -1.43 0.05
C TRP A 338 2.70 -2.69 0.44
N VAL A 339 2.82 -3.77 -0.32
CA VAL A 339 2.18 -5.06 -0.03
C VAL A 339 2.75 -5.68 1.24
N VAL A 340 4.08 -5.70 1.40
CA VAL A 340 4.77 -6.14 2.63
C VAL A 340 4.32 -5.31 3.83
N MET A 341 4.25 -3.97 3.70
CA MET A 341 3.79 -3.08 4.76
C MET A 341 2.35 -3.38 5.18
N LYS A 342 1.44 -3.63 4.24
CA LYS A 342 0.05 -4.02 4.55
C LYS A 342 -0.03 -5.38 5.24
N LEU A 343 0.77 -6.37 4.81
CA LEU A 343 0.81 -7.67 5.46
C LEU A 343 1.40 -7.57 6.87
N GLN A 344 2.47 -6.81 7.09
CA GLN A 344 3.06 -6.59 8.41
C GLN A 344 2.06 -5.96 9.41
N ASN A 345 1.17 -5.10 8.92
CA ASN A 345 0.11 -4.48 9.73
C ASN A 345 -1.02 -5.46 10.10
N ARG A 346 -1.32 -6.46 9.24
CA ARG A 346 -2.26 -7.55 9.53
C ARG A 346 -1.65 -8.67 10.38
N PHE A 347 -0.37 -8.95 10.15
CA PHE A 347 0.40 -10.05 10.68
C PHE A 347 1.60 -9.52 11.47
N SER A 348 1.31 -8.79 12.56
CA SER A 348 2.32 -8.09 13.38
C SER A 348 3.34 -9.02 14.05
N TRP A 349 3.07 -10.33 14.02
CA TRP A 349 3.85 -11.42 14.60
C TRP A 349 4.66 -12.21 13.54
N TYR A 350 4.49 -11.93 12.25
CA TYR A 350 5.33 -12.48 11.19
C TYR A 350 6.59 -11.64 10.99
N GLU A 351 7.71 -12.31 10.68
CA GLU A 351 8.98 -11.65 10.38
C GLU A 351 8.95 -10.99 8.99
N ARG A 352 9.43 -9.73 8.91
CA ARG A 352 9.38 -8.92 7.69
C ARG A 352 10.05 -9.61 6.49
N ALA A 353 11.19 -10.25 6.72
CA ALA A 353 11.92 -10.99 5.69
C ALA A 353 11.10 -12.16 5.11
N SER A 354 10.31 -12.86 5.94
CA SER A 354 9.41 -13.91 5.46
C SER A 354 8.25 -13.34 4.64
N LEU A 355 7.71 -12.18 5.01
CA LEU A 355 6.68 -11.50 4.22
C LEU A 355 7.23 -10.98 2.88
N GLU A 356 8.47 -10.48 2.85
CA GLU A 356 9.16 -10.06 1.62
C GLU A 356 9.36 -11.25 0.66
N ASP A 357 9.74 -12.43 1.17
CA ASP A 357 9.92 -13.64 0.37
C ASP A 357 8.59 -14.18 -0.18
N ILE A 358 7.54 -14.23 0.65
CA ILE A 358 6.17 -14.63 0.24
C ILE A 358 5.61 -13.67 -0.81
N VAL A 359 5.75 -12.35 -0.63
CA VAL A 359 5.28 -11.35 -1.60
C VAL A 359 6.06 -11.44 -2.92
N THR A 360 7.36 -11.73 -2.85
CA THR A 360 8.18 -11.98 -4.04
C THR A 360 7.72 -13.25 -4.77
N GLN A 361 7.44 -14.33 -4.04
CA GLN A 361 6.90 -15.58 -4.60
C GLN A 361 5.50 -15.40 -5.22
N CYS A 362 4.70 -14.47 -4.71
CA CYS A 362 3.39 -14.07 -5.26
C CYS A 362 3.47 -12.98 -6.34
N ASN A 363 4.65 -12.64 -6.87
CA ASN A 363 4.86 -11.58 -7.87
C ASN A 363 4.32 -10.18 -7.46
N GLY A 364 4.25 -9.89 -6.17
CA GLY A 364 3.65 -8.66 -5.64
C GLY A 364 2.13 -8.72 -5.41
N ASP A 365 1.45 -9.84 -5.65
CA ASP A 365 0.00 -9.94 -5.40
C ASP A 365 -0.32 -10.07 -3.89
N TYR A 366 -0.90 -9.01 -3.32
CA TYR A 366 -1.38 -8.97 -1.94
C TYR A 366 -2.40 -10.07 -1.60
N GLN A 367 -3.32 -10.41 -2.50
CA GLN A 367 -4.37 -11.39 -2.21
C GLN A 367 -3.81 -12.81 -2.20
N GLN A 368 -2.90 -13.13 -3.12
CA GLN A 368 -2.20 -14.43 -3.11
C GLN A 368 -1.32 -14.57 -1.87
N ALA A 369 -0.54 -13.56 -1.53
CA ALA A 369 0.31 -13.57 -0.33
C ALA A 369 -0.52 -13.67 0.97
N TYR A 370 -1.65 -12.94 1.05
CA TYR A 370 -2.58 -13.01 2.19
C TYR A 370 -3.18 -14.42 2.36
N ASN A 371 -3.58 -15.07 1.26
CA ASN A 371 -4.14 -16.43 1.28
C ASN A 371 -3.13 -17.53 1.65
N LEU A 372 -1.82 -17.25 1.67
CA LEU A 372 -0.78 -18.15 2.18
C LEU A 372 -0.50 -17.96 3.68
N LEU A 373 -1.01 -16.89 4.28
CA LEU A 373 -0.79 -16.49 5.68
C LEU A 373 -2.02 -16.71 6.58
N VAL A 374 -3.14 -17.19 6.01
CA VAL A 374 -4.42 -17.52 6.66
C VAL A 374 -4.69 -19.02 6.62
#